data_AF-A0A1B1E6U1-F1
#
_entry.id   AF-A0A1B1E6U1-F1
#
_cell.length_a   1.000
_cell.length_b   1.000
_cell.length_c   1.000
_cell.angle_alpha   90.00
_cell.angle_beta   90.00
_cell.angle_gamma   90.00
#
_symmetry.space_group_name_H-M   'P 1'
#
loop_
_entity.id
_entity.type
_entity.pdbx_description
1 polymer ?
#
loop_
_entity_poly.entity_id
_entity_poly.type
_entity_poly.pdbx_seq_one_letter_code
_entity_poly.pdbx_strand_id
1 'polypeptide(L)' 'MEENSFHINIECSDYVCSICCVEYLNDDDICILPCNYLHYYHKECIFTWLKRNNDCPLCRKCIGKI' A
#
# COMPACT_ATOMS: atom_id res chain seq x y z
N MET A 1 3.57 21.63 30.13
CA MET A 1 4.64 20.74 29.65
C MET A 1 4.24 20.34 28.25
N GLU A 2 4.98 20.86 27.28
CA GLU A 2 4.76 20.66 25.86
C GLU A 2 5.16 19.23 25.51
N GLU A 3 4.18 18.36 25.23
CA GLU A 3 4.45 17.22 24.38
C GLU A 3 4.27 17.71 22.95
N ASN A 4 5.40 18.04 22.35
CA ASN A 4 5.58 18.45 20.97
C ASN A 4 5.19 17.30 20.03
N SER A 5 3.90 16.98 19.97
CA SER A 5 3.35 16.09 18.97
C SER A 5 3.28 16.87 17.67
N PHE A 6 4.24 16.60 16.78
CA PHE A 6 4.14 16.96 15.38
C PHE A 6 2.87 16.28 14.84
N HIS A 7 1.75 17.01 14.85
CA HIS A 7 0.55 16.58 14.14
C HIS A 7 0.87 16.74 12.66
N ILE A 8 1.52 15.72 12.08
CA ILE A 8 1.38 15.52 10.65
C ILE A 8 -0.12 15.22 10.49
N ASN A 9 -0.87 16.20 9.97
CA ASN A 9 -2.21 15.99 9.45
C ASN A 9 -2.06 15.07 8.23
N ILE A 10 -1.85 13.78 8.49
CA ILE A 10 -2.07 12.75 7.51
C ILE A 10 -3.58 12.58 7.52
N GLU A 11 -4.25 13.17 6.54
CA GLU A 11 -5.63 12.80 6.30
C GLU A 11 -5.68 11.28 6.11
N CYS A 12 -6.48 10.59 6.92
CA CYS A 12 -6.59 9.13 7.06
C CYS A 12 -6.65 8.34 5.73
N SER A 13 -6.98 9.02 4.64
CA SER A 13 -7.15 8.46 3.30
C SER A 13 -5.88 7.87 2.67
N ASP A 14 -4.68 8.23 3.13
CA ASP A 14 -3.45 7.69 2.52
C ASP A 14 -3.06 6.30 3.04
N TYR A 15 -3.62 5.87 4.18
CA TYR A 15 -3.37 4.56 4.78
C TYR A 15 -4.43 3.53 4.39
N VAL A 16 -4.88 3.52 3.14
CA VAL A 16 -5.88 2.58 2.63
C VAL A 16 -5.30 1.73 1.52
N CYS A 17 -5.57 0.42 1.54
CA CYS A 17 -5.22 -0.43 0.41
C CYS A 17 -6.12 -0.12 -0.79
N SER A 18 -5.51 0.31 -1.90
CA SER A 18 -6.24 0.65 -3.12
C SER A 18 -6.88 -0.54 -3.85
N ILE A 19 -6.61 -1.78 -3.42
CA ILE A 19 -7.24 -3.00 -3.96
C ILE A 19 -8.54 -3.33 -3.22
N CYS A 20 -8.55 -3.31 -1.89
CA CYS A 20 -9.71 -3.70 -1.08
C CYS A 20 -10.46 -2.52 -0.46
N CYS A 21 -9.91 -1.31 -0.54
CA CYS A 21 -10.43 -0.08 0.08
C CYS A 21 -10.56 -0.17 1.61
N VAL A 22 -9.67 -0.93 2.27
CA VAL A 22 -9.61 -1.07 3.73
C VAL A 22 -8.37 -0.37 4.29
N GLU A 23 -8.53 0.30 5.43
CA GLU A 23 -7.44 0.94 6.18
C GLU A 23 -6.40 -0.08 6.66
N TYR A 24 -5.14 0.34 6.75
CA TYR A 24 -4.07 -0.47 7.31
C TYR A 24 -4.07 -0.42 8.83
N LEU A 25 -3.85 -1.58 9.45
CA LEU A 25 -3.65 -1.75 10.89
C LEU A 25 -2.19 -2.09 11.20
N ASN A 26 -1.76 -1.88 12.45
CA ASN A 26 -0.38 -2.09 12.88
C ASN A 26 0.16 -3.51 12.62
N ASP A 27 -0.73 -4.50 12.56
CA ASP A 27 -0.38 -5.91 12.38
C ASP A 27 -0.66 -6.43 10.95
N ASP A 28 -0.99 -5.55 10.01
CA ASP A 28 -1.23 -5.95 8.62
C ASP A 28 0.07 -6.31 7.90
N ASP A 29 0.03 -7.43 7.17
CA ASP A 29 1.09 -7.79 6.23
C ASP A 29 1.02 -6.91 4.99
N ILE A 30 2.00 -6.01 4.83
CA ILE A 30 2.09 -5.09 3.69
C ILE A 30 3.18 -5.52 2.72
N CYS A 31 2.91 -5.33 1.43
CA CYS A 31 3.87 -5.52 0.36
C CYS A 31 4.01 -4.24 -0.45
N ILE A 32 5.26 -3.79 -0.62
CA ILE A 32 5.62 -2.62 -1.42
C ILE A 32 6.17 -3.11 -2.76
N LEU A 33 5.65 -2.57 -3.86
CA LEU A 33 6.15 -2.89 -5.20
C LEU A 33 7.39 -2.06 -5.55
N PRO A 34 8.35 -2.62 -6.32
CA PRO A 34 9.60 -1.92 -6.67
C PRO A 34 9.39 -0.69 -7.57
N CYS A 35 8.19 -0.50 -8.10
CA CYS A 35 7.87 0.60 -9.01
C CYS A 35 7.75 1.98 -8.33
N ASN A 36 7.43 2.03 -7.03
CA ASN A 36 7.37 3.22 -6.17
C ASN A 36 7.20 2.79 -4.70
N TYR A 37 7.90 3.44 -3.76
CA TYR A 37 7.79 3.18 -2.31
C TYR A 37 6.42 3.55 -1.71
N LEU A 38 5.63 4.36 -2.40
CA LEU A 38 4.25 4.69 -2.05
C LEU A 38 3.21 3.71 -2.64
N HIS A 39 3.64 2.72 -3.41
CA HIS A 39 2.73 1.68 -3.92
C HIS A 39 2.80 0.45 -3.02
N TYR A 40 2.07 0.54 -1.93
CA TYR A 40 1.95 -0.51 -0.93
C TYR A 40 0.51 -1.02 -0.85
N TYR A 41 0.37 -2.29 -0.53
CA TYR A 41 -0.87 -3.04 -0.54
C TYR A 41 -0.85 -4.08 0.57
N HIS A 42 -2.01 -4.54 1.05
CA HIS A 42 -2.05 -5.81 1.77
C HIS A 42 -1.42 -6.89 0.91
N LYS A 43 -0.56 -7.70 1.52
CA LYS A 43 0.18 -8.77 0.86
C LYS A 43 -0.76 -9.72 0.12
N GLU A 44 -1.84 -10.14 0.76
CA GLU A 44 -2.84 -11.01 0.12
C GLU A 44 -3.51 -10.34 -1.09
N CYS A 45 -3.82 -9.05 -0.99
CA CYS A 45 -4.46 -8.29 -2.06
C CYS A 45 -3.55 -8.22 -3.29
N ILE A 46 -2.28 -7.81 -3.13
CA ILE A 46 -1.39 -7.67 -4.27
C ILE A 46 -0.95 -9.02 -4.84
N PHE A 47 -0.79 -10.06 -4.01
CA PHE A 47 -0.49 -11.40 -4.52
C PHE A 47 -1.67 -11.96 -5.31
N THR A 48 -2.91 -11.71 -4.88
CA THR A 48 -4.11 -12.12 -5.63
C THR A 48 -4.21 -11.37 -6.96
N TRP A 49 -3.89 -10.08 -6.99
CA TRP A 49 -3.82 -9.29 -8.21
C TRP A 49 -2.77 -9.83 -9.19
N LEU A 50 -1.56 -10.11 -8.71
CA LEU A 50 -0.43 -10.58 -9.53
C LEU A 50 -0.58 -12.02 -10.05
N LYS A 51 -1.54 -12.81 -9.54
CA LYS A 51 -1.90 -14.10 -10.15
C LYS A 51 -2.57 -13.94 -11.52
N ARG A 52 -3.18 -12.78 -11.78
CA ARG A 52 -3.94 -12.49 -13.01
C ARG A 52 -3.32 -11.39 -13.86
N ASN A 53 -2.58 -10.49 -13.24
CA ASN A 53 -1.95 -9.33 -13.86
C ASN A 53 -0.44 -9.35 -13.62
N ASN A 54 0.32 -8.55 -14.36
CA ASN A 54 1.77 -8.41 -14.17
C ASN A 54 2.19 -6.95 -13.94
N ASP A 55 1.23 -6.07 -13.68
CA ASP A 55 1.41 -4.63 -13.50
C ASP A 55 0.93 -4.14 -12.12
N CYS A 56 1.52 -3.02 -11.69
CA CYS A 56 1.10 -2.30 -10.49
C CYS A 56 -0.34 -1.75 -10.66
N PRO A 57 -1.26 -2.00 -9.71
CA PRO A 57 -2.63 -1.45 -9.75
C PRO A 57 -2.69 0.08 -9.90
N LEU A 58 -1.75 0.81 -9.28
CA LEU A 58 -1.76 2.28 -9.27
C LEU A 58 -1.14 2.92 -10.52
N CYS A 59 -0.01 2.41 -11.00
CA CYS A 59 0.74 3.07 -12.07
C CYS A 59 0.96 2.24 -13.33
N ARG A 60 0.43 1.00 -13.36
CA ARG A 60 0.50 0.09 -14.51
C ARG A 60 1.91 -0.29 -14.97
N LYS A 61 2.94 0.04 -14.17
CA LYS A 61 4.32 -0.43 -14.43
C LYS A 61 4.38 -1.94 -14.21
N CYS A 62 4.99 -2.64 -15.17
CA CYS A 62 5.24 -4.08 -15.08
C CYS A 62 6.15 -4.39 -13.88
N ILE A 63 5.77 -5.39 -13.08
CA ILE A 63 6.50 -5.82 -11.88
C ILE A 63 7.44 -7.00 -12.17
N GLY A 64 7.34 -7.60 -13.37
CA GLY A 64 8.04 -8.83 -13.70
C GLY A 64 7.35 -10.06 -13.10
N LYS A 65 7.62 -11.24 -13.66
CA LYS A 65 7.19 -12.50 -13.04
C LYS A 65 8.18 -12.84 -11.93
N ILE A 66 7.67 -12.97 -10.71
CA ILE A 66 8.41 -13.44 -9.53
C ILE A 66 8.47 -14.96 -9.57
#